data_AF-A0A314ULI5-F1
#
_entry.id   AF-A0A314ULI5-F1
#
_cell.length_a   1.000
_cell.length_b   1.000
_cell.length_c   1.000
_cell.angle_alpha   90.00
_cell.angle_beta   90.00
_cell.angle_gamma   90.00
#
_symmetry.space_group_name_H-M   'P 1'
#
loop_
_entity.id
_entity.type
_entity.pdbx_description
1 polymer ?
#
loop_
_entity_poly.entity_id
_entity_poly.type
_entity_poly.pdbx_seq_one_letter_code
_entity_poly.pdbx_strand_id
1 'polypeptide(L)'
;MNRINLYQDELKFLGVGLGSDDVRRLVTNWLNSLASPGMNKLCTFALLTFINFCRGRNMIDEDWLDVVKDKKWVKTHQGYNAPKGSILLPSEIEAETCLKITNLPIVDQAFYGSGLGSFLSELRLLGVAYGLEEVQKSIAENMTLTSNLSSLTGSCGLLILKCIRCLGSGAAGLIIKIKCKPWIKTTLGFKTPSETVLPDPRWGALFTALQVPAIEESYYGNAIRHFTDELNAIGVVVDSTGATKMIGARLIPYCLLLA
;
A
#
# COMPACT_ATOMS: atom_id res chain seq x y z
N MET A 1 -51.82 -7.92 -22.14
CA MET A 1 -51.96 -7.79 -20.68
C MET A 1 -51.19 -8.95 -20.04
N ASN A 2 -50.19 -8.67 -19.20
CA ASN A 2 -49.34 -9.72 -18.64
C ASN A 2 -50.13 -10.50 -17.57
N ARG A 3 -50.45 -11.78 -17.85
CA ARG A 3 -51.35 -12.60 -17.01
C ARG A 3 -50.87 -12.77 -15.57
N ILE A 4 -49.56 -12.62 -15.33
CA ILE A 4 -48.96 -12.72 -14.01
C ILE A 4 -49.41 -11.62 -13.04
N ASN A 5 -49.87 -10.47 -13.56
CA ASN A 5 -50.35 -9.35 -12.74
C ASN A 5 -51.72 -9.60 -12.10
N LEU A 6 -52.44 -10.64 -12.51
CA LEU A 6 -53.72 -11.03 -11.91
C LEU A 6 -53.55 -11.84 -10.62
N TYR A 7 -52.34 -12.35 -10.36
CA TYR A 7 -52.06 -13.27 -9.25
C TYR A 7 -51.19 -12.64 -8.17
N GLN A 8 -51.31 -11.32 -7.96
CA GLN A 8 -50.38 -10.61 -7.08
C GLN A 8 -50.48 -11.04 -5.62
N ASP A 9 -51.67 -11.39 -5.14
CA ASP A 9 -51.86 -11.77 -3.75
C ASP A 9 -51.39 -13.22 -3.50
N GLU A 10 -51.60 -14.13 -4.46
CA GLU A 10 -51.11 -15.50 -4.41
C GLU A 10 -49.58 -15.55 -4.51
N LEU A 11 -49.00 -14.74 -5.38
CA LEU A 11 -47.55 -14.62 -5.50
C LEU A 11 -46.94 -14.05 -4.21
N LYS A 12 -47.55 -13.02 -3.59
CA LYS A 12 -47.13 -12.51 -2.27
C LYS A 12 -47.28 -13.55 -1.18
N PHE A 13 -48.36 -14.32 -1.16
CA PHE A 13 -48.60 -15.41 -0.21
C PHE A 13 -47.50 -16.49 -0.30
N LEU A 14 -47.00 -16.77 -1.51
CA LEU A 14 -45.88 -17.67 -1.76
C LEU A 14 -44.50 -17.04 -1.50
N GLY A 15 -44.44 -15.80 -1.02
CA GLY A 15 -43.21 -15.07 -0.71
C GLY A 15 -42.54 -14.42 -1.93
N VAL A 16 -43.21 -14.37 -3.09
CA VAL A 16 -42.70 -13.70 -4.28
C VAL A 16 -42.83 -12.18 -4.09
N GLY A 17 -41.70 -11.48 -4.22
CA GLY A 17 -41.66 -10.03 -4.16
C GLY A 17 -42.22 -9.40 -5.43
N LEU A 18 -43.27 -8.58 -5.31
CA LEU A 18 -43.99 -8.03 -6.47
C LEU A 18 -43.90 -6.50 -6.57
N GLY A 19 -43.33 -5.85 -5.56
CA GLY A 19 -42.98 -4.43 -5.57
C GLY A 19 -41.48 -4.19 -5.76
N SER A 20 -41.12 -2.97 -6.16
CA SER A 20 -39.71 -2.55 -6.24
C SER A 20 -38.98 -2.69 -4.90
N ASP A 21 -39.68 -2.51 -3.78
CA ASP A 21 -39.17 -2.71 -2.43
C ASP A 21 -38.92 -4.19 -2.10
N ASP A 22 -39.81 -5.10 -2.51
CA ASP A 22 -39.61 -6.53 -2.27
C ASP A 22 -38.48 -7.07 -3.13
N VAL A 23 -38.37 -6.64 -4.38
CA VAL A 23 -37.25 -6.99 -5.27
C VAL A 23 -35.94 -6.46 -4.68
N ARG A 24 -35.91 -5.21 -4.20
CA ARG A 24 -34.76 -4.65 -3.49
C ARG A 24 -34.40 -5.52 -2.30
N ARG A 25 -35.35 -5.87 -1.43
CA ARG A 25 -35.10 -6.72 -0.24
C ARG A 25 -34.56 -8.10 -0.62
N LEU A 26 -35.11 -8.74 -1.65
CA LEU A 26 -34.66 -10.05 -2.12
C LEU A 26 -33.23 -9.99 -2.67
N VAL A 27 -32.93 -8.98 -3.51
CA VAL A 27 -31.59 -8.76 -4.06
C VAL A 27 -30.59 -8.44 -2.94
N THR A 28 -31.00 -7.59 -2.00
CA THR A 28 -30.22 -7.20 -0.82
C THR A 28 -29.87 -8.42 0.04
N ASN A 29 -30.84 -9.28 0.35
CA ASN A 29 -30.64 -10.51 1.12
C ASN A 29 -29.74 -11.51 0.39
N TRP A 30 -29.94 -11.67 -0.92
CA TRP A 30 -29.12 -12.55 -1.75
C TRP A 30 -27.67 -12.05 -1.85
N LEU A 31 -27.45 -10.77 -2.11
CA LEU A 31 -26.11 -10.18 -2.12
C LEU A 31 -25.46 -10.28 -0.73
N ASN A 32 -26.25 -10.13 0.34
CA ASN A 32 -25.76 -10.30 1.69
C ASN A 32 -25.27 -11.72 1.98
N SER A 33 -25.97 -12.75 1.49
CA SER A 33 -25.53 -14.14 1.67
C SER A 33 -24.28 -14.44 0.85
N LEU A 34 -24.11 -13.79 -0.29
CA LEU A 34 -22.93 -13.93 -1.14
C LEU A 34 -21.71 -13.16 -0.67
N ALA A 35 -21.88 -12.06 0.07
CA ALA A 35 -20.81 -11.25 0.66
C ALA A 35 -20.07 -12.02 1.77
N SER A 36 -19.37 -13.07 1.39
CA SER A 36 -18.66 -14.00 2.27
C SER A 36 -17.31 -14.38 1.66
N PRO A 37 -16.40 -14.99 2.46
CA PRO A 37 -15.13 -15.48 1.93
C PRO A 37 -15.36 -16.45 0.78
N GLY A 38 -14.72 -16.20 -0.36
CA GLY A 38 -14.91 -17.00 -1.58
C GLY A 38 -15.84 -16.36 -2.62
N MET A 39 -16.36 -15.15 -2.37
CA MET A 39 -17.17 -14.44 -3.36
C MET A 39 -16.39 -14.24 -4.67
N ASN A 40 -16.95 -14.74 -5.78
CA ASN A 40 -16.29 -14.65 -7.07
C ASN A 40 -16.38 -13.21 -7.66
N LYS A 41 -15.59 -12.98 -8.71
CA LYS A 41 -15.53 -11.70 -9.42
C LYS A 41 -16.89 -11.24 -9.99
N LEU A 42 -17.70 -12.16 -10.54
CA LEU A 42 -19.01 -11.83 -11.11
C LEU A 42 -19.98 -11.34 -10.04
N CYS A 43 -20.03 -12.03 -8.90
CA CYS A 43 -20.85 -11.63 -7.75
C CYS A 43 -20.37 -10.29 -7.17
N THR A 44 -19.05 -10.05 -7.14
CA THR A 44 -18.50 -8.75 -6.74
C THR A 44 -18.98 -7.63 -7.64
N PHE A 45 -18.91 -7.80 -8.96
CA PHE A 45 -19.37 -6.76 -9.88
C PHE A 45 -20.88 -6.59 -9.85
N ALA A 46 -21.66 -7.66 -9.64
CA ALA A 46 -23.10 -7.55 -9.43
C ALA A 46 -23.43 -6.72 -8.17
N LEU A 47 -22.72 -6.96 -7.06
CA LEU A 47 -22.85 -6.18 -5.82
C LEU A 47 -22.54 -4.70 -6.06
N LEU A 48 -21.39 -4.39 -6.67
CA LEU A 48 -20.98 -3.00 -6.93
C LEU A 48 -21.94 -2.30 -7.91
N THR A 49 -22.43 -3.02 -8.93
CA THR A 49 -23.45 -2.50 -9.86
C THR A 49 -24.76 -2.19 -9.13
N PHE A 50 -25.19 -3.05 -8.21
CA PHE A 50 -26.38 -2.83 -7.41
C PHE A 50 -26.21 -1.63 -6.46
N ILE A 51 -25.06 -1.49 -5.81
CA ILE A 51 -24.74 -0.32 -4.97
C ILE A 51 -24.82 0.96 -5.80
N ASN A 52 -24.22 0.97 -7.01
CA ASN A 52 -24.30 2.14 -7.90
C ASN A 52 -25.75 2.47 -8.29
N PHE A 53 -26.55 1.45 -8.62
CA PHE A 53 -27.98 1.61 -8.92
C PHE A 53 -28.77 2.20 -7.75
N CYS A 54 -28.57 1.68 -6.53
CA CYS A 54 -29.21 2.20 -5.32
C CYS A 54 -28.78 3.63 -5.03
N ARG A 55 -27.48 3.94 -5.17
CA ARG A 55 -26.94 5.29 -4.97
C ARG A 55 -27.57 6.29 -5.92
N GLY A 56 -27.66 5.97 -7.22
CA GLY A 56 -28.23 6.86 -8.24
C GLY A 56 -29.71 7.18 -8.03
N ARG A 57 -30.41 6.45 -7.15
CA ARG A 57 -31.82 6.65 -6.81
C ARG A 57 -32.05 7.06 -5.36
N ASN A 58 -30.99 7.30 -4.58
CA ASN A 58 -31.08 7.55 -3.13
C ASN A 58 -31.84 6.43 -2.38
N MET A 59 -31.63 5.17 -2.78
CA MET A 59 -32.30 3.99 -2.25
C MET A 59 -31.37 3.08 -1.43
N ILE A 60 -30.20 3.58 -1.04
CA ILE A 60 -29.27 2.82 -0.21
C ILE A 60 -29.91 2.61 1.16
N ASP A 61 -29.95 1.34 1.56
CA ASP A 61 -30.24 0.94 2.93
C ASP A 61 -28.91 0.96 3.69
N GLU A 62 -28.76 1.90 4.64
CA GLU A 62 -27.52 2.09 5.39
C GLU A 62 -27.21 0.91 6.32
N ASP A 63 -28.24 0.29 6.92
CA ASP A 63 -28.06 -0.89 7.78
C ASP A 63 -27.51 -2.07 6.97
N TRP A 64 -28.05 -2.26 5.75
CA TRP A 64 -27.50 -3.24 4.83
C TRP A 64 -26.08 -2.90 4.40
N LEU A 65 -25.82 -1.64 4.04
CA LEU A 65 -24.52 -1.22 3.55
C LEU A 65 -23.44 -1.43 4.62
N ASP A 66 -23.74 -1.14 5.89
CA ASP A 66 -22.83 -1.37 7.00
C ASP A 66 -22.52 -2.85 7.21
N VAL A 67 -23.51 -3.74 7.09
CA VAL A 67 -23.28 -5.19 7.10
C VAL A 67 -22.34 -5.62 5.95
N VAL A 68 -22.51 -5.05 4.76
CA VAL A 68 -21.65 -5.35 3.60
C VAL A 68 -20.23 -4.81 3.81
N LYS A 69 -20.07 -3.64 4.45
CA LYS A 69 -18.76 -3.03 4.75
C LYS A 69 -17.90 -3.88 5.67
N ASP A 70 -18.52 -4.60 6.60
CA ASP A 70 -17.81 -5.39 7.62
C ASP A 70 -17.59 -6.86 7.21
N LYS A 71 -18.31 -7.33 6.19
CA LYS A 71 -18.19 -8.70 5.68
C LYS A 71 -16.92 -8.92 4.87
N LYS A 72 -16.30 -10.10 5.03
CA LYS A 72 -15.03 -10.48 4.39
C LYS A 72 -15.23 -11.04 2.98
N TRP A 73 -15.48 -10.17 2.00
CA TRP A 73 -15.77 -10.60 0.62
C TRP A 73 -14.84 -10.00 -0.43
N VAL A 74 -14.05 -8.96 -0.10
CA VAL A 74 -13.07 -8.40 -1.02
C VAL A 74 -11.87 -9.33 -1.08
N LYS A 75 -11.52 -9.79 -2.29
CA LYS A 75 -10.33 -10.60 -2.52
C LYS A 75 -9.09 -9.71 -2.43
N THR A 76 -8.18 -10.09 -1.55
CA THR A 76 -6.87 -9.46 -1.33
C THR A 76 -5.77 -10.50 -1.53
N HIS A 77 -4.52 -10.04 -1.57
CA HIS A 77 -3.36 -10.92 -1.59
C HIS A 77 -3.22 -11.78 -0.32
N GLN A 78 -3.93 -11.44 0.76
CA GLN A 78 -3.90 -12.16 2.05
C GLN A 78 -5.16 -13.00 2.32
N GLY A 79 -6.04 -13.14 1.33
CA GLY A 79 -7.29 -13.89 1.46
C GLY A 79 -8.50 -13.04 1.12
N TYR A 80 -9.58 -13.19 1.90
CA TYR A 80 -10.78 -12.36 1.75
C TYR A 80 -10.91 -11.47 3.00
N ASN A 81 -11.04 -10.16 2.77
CA ASN A 81 -11.09 -9.14 3.80
C ASN A 81 -12.35 -8.28 3.65
N ALA A 82 -12.67 -7.56 4.74
CA ALA A 82 -13.68 -6.52 4.68
C ALA A 82 -13.22 -5.39 3.74
N PRO A 83 -14.11 -4.80 2.92
CA PRO A 83 -13.75 -3.63 2.12
C PRO A 83 -13.23 -2.50 3.01
N LYS A 84 -13.83 -2.30 4.19
CA LYS A 84 -13.36 -1.35 5.20
C LYS A 84 -11.93 -1.70 5.66
N GLY A 85 -11.00 -0.79 5.37
CA GLY A 85 -9.57 -0.96 5.69
C GLY A 85 -8.77 -1.75 4.65
N SER A 86 -9.42 -2.27 3.60
CA SER A 86 -8.71 -2.79 2.42
C SER A 86 -8.17 -1.63 1.57
N ILE A 87 -7.07 -1.88 0.87
CA ILE A 87 -6.34 -0.86 0.11
C ILE A 87 -6.29 -1.26 -1.35
N LEU A 88 -6.78 -0.35 -2.21
CA LEU A 88 -6.58 -0.44 -3.64
C LEU A 88 -5.35 0.40 -4.02
N LEU A 89 -4.27 -0.26 -4.42
CA LEU A 89 -3.03 0.41 -4.77
C LEU A 89 -3.17 1.20 -6.08
N PRO A 90 -2.60 2.42 -6.14
CA PRO A 90 -2.42 3.13 -7.40
C PRO A 90 -1.30 2.44 -8.21
N SER A 91 -1.29 2.67 -9.53
CA SER A 91 -0.32 2.08 -10.47
C SER A 91 1.16 2.32 -10.13
N GLU A 92 1.43 3.36 -9.36
CA GLU A 92 2.74 3.84 -8.94
C GLU A 92 3.36 3.01 -7.80
N ILE A 93 2.57 2.11 -7.19
CA ILE A 93 2.98 1.24 -6.08
C ILE A 93 2.74 -0.22 -6.46
N GLU A 94 3.82 -0.98 -6.55
CA GLU A 94 3.79 -2.42 -6.77
C GLU A 94 3.23 -3.16 -5.54
N ALA A 95 2.30 -4.08 -5.75
CA ALA A 95 1.67 -4.86 -4.68
C ALA A 95 2.69 -5.70 -3.92
N GLU A 96 3.62 -6.36 -4.62
CA GLU A 96 4.67 -7.20 -4.05
C GLU A 96 5.59 -6.39 -3.13
N THR A 97 5.89 -5.15 -3.50
CA THR A 97 6.70 -4.22 -2.70
C THR A 97 5.95 -3.85 -1.41
N CYS A 98 4.65 -3.54 -1.50
CA CYS A 98 3.82 -3.23 -0.34
C CYS A 98 3.67 -4.41 0.63
N LEU A 99 3.49 -5.62 0.10
CA LEU A 99 3.33 -6.86 0.88
C LEU A 99 4.61 -7.28 1.60
N LYS A 100 5.79 -6.87 1.13
CA LYS A 100 7.07 -7.12 1.82
C LYS A 100 7.26 -6.25 3.06
N ILE A 101 6.64 -5.08 3.10
CA ILE A 101 6.89 -4.08 4.16
C ILE A 101 5.66 -3.83 5.04
N THR A 102 4.48 -4.37 4.69
CA THR A 102 3.24 -4.21 5.44
C THR A 102 2.43 -5.51 5.45
N ASN A 103 1.52 -5.63 6.42
CA ASN A 103 0.47 -6.66 6.43
C ASN A 103 -0.90 -6.09 6.04
N LEU A 104 -0.94 -5.04 5.21
CA LEU A 104 -2.19 -4.40 4.82
C LEU A 104 -3.01 -5.30 3.86
N PRO A 105 -4.35 -5.26 3.92
CA PRO A 105 -5.19 -6.01 2.99
C PRO A 105 -5.21 -5.35 1.62
N ILE A 106 -4.17 -5.62 0.82
CA ILE A 106 -4.04 -5.10 -0.54
C ILE A 106 -4.97 -5.86 -1.49
N VAL A 107 -5.88 -5.15 -2.13
CA VAL A 107 -6.85 -5.71 -3.10
C VAL A 107 -6.11 -6.39 -4.26
N ASP A 108 -6.51 -7.61 -4.57
CA ASP A 108 -5.94 -8.41 -5.66
C ASP A 108 -6.50 -7.93 -7.01
N GLN A 109 -5.87 -6.90 -7.58
CA GLN A 109 -6.31 -6.34 -8.86
C GLN A 109 -6.20 -7.34 -10.02
N ALA A 110 -5.28 -8.32 -9.94
CA ALA A 110 -5.16 -9.35 -10.96
C ALA A 110 -6.39 -10.27 -10.99
N PHE A 111 -6.92 -10.63 -9.81
CA PHE A 111 -8.17 -11.39 -9.68
C PHE A 111 -9.35 -10.65 -10.33
N TYR A 112 -9.47 -9.33 -10.11
CA TYR A 112 -10.57 -8.53 -10.66
C TYR A 112 -10.35 -8.05 -12.09
N GLY A 113 -9.10 -7.96 -12.56
CA GLY A 113 -8.74 -7.37 -13.85
C GLY A 113 -9.15 -5.89 -13.98
N SER A 114 -9.15 -5.39 -15.22
CA SER A 114 -9.40 -3.97 -15.52
C SER A 114 -10.80 -3.46 -15.14
N GLY A 115 -11.78 -4.35 -14.96
CA GLY A 115 -13.16 -3.96 -14.64
C GLY A 115 -13.33 -3.31 -13.28
N LEU A 116 -12.41 -3.53 -12.33
CA LEU A 116 -12.52 -2.97 -10.99
C LEU A 116 -12.44 -1.44 -10.96
N GLY A 117 -11.67 -0.85 -11.89
CA GLY A 117 -11.49 0.60 -11.99
C GLY A 117 -12.78 1.37 -12.30
N SER A 118 -13.81 0.70 -12.84
CA SER A 118 -15.11 1.32 -13.08
C SER A 118 -15.96 1.51 -11.81
N PHE A 119 -15.53 0.96 -10.68
CA PHE A 119 -16.28 0.94 -9.43
C PHE A 119 -15.60 1.67 -8.27
N LEU A 120 -14.68 2.60 -8.55
CA LEU A 120 -13.91 3.31 -7.51
C LEU A 120 -14.80 4.04 -6.51
N SER A 121 -15.93 4.61 -6.95
CA SER A 121 -16.83 5.36 -6.09
C SER A 121 -17.60 4.44 -5.12
N GLU A 122 -18.00 3.26 -5.57
CA GLU A 122 -18.65 2.22 -4.79
C GLU A 122 -17.67 1.60 -3.79
N LEU A 123 -16.43 1.33 -4.23
CA LEU A 123 -15.36 0.87 -3.36
C LEU A 123 -15.06 1.90 -2.26
N ARG A 124 -15.04 3.20 -2.59
CA ARG A 124 -14.92 4.29 -1.59
C ARG A 124 -16.02 4.22 -0.56
N LEU A 125 -17.26 4.10 -1.03
CA LEU A 125 -18.45 4.06 -0.19
C LEU A 125 -18.40 2.87 0.79
N LEU A 126 -17.83 1.74 0.35
CA LEU A 126 -17.63 0.55 1.16
C LEU A 126 -16.41 0.62 2.10
N GLY A 127 -15.63 1.70 2.06
CA GLY A 127 -14.48 1.92 2.94
C GLY A 127 -13.15 1.36 2.43
N VAL A 128 -13.05 1.04 1.13
CA VAL A 128 -11.76 0.73 0.50
C VAL A 128 -10.99 2.04 0.31
N ALA A 129 -9.79 2.10 0.87
CA ALA A 129 -8.89 3.23 0.70
C ALA A 129 -8.22 3.19 -0.67
N TYR A 130 -8.17 4.33 -1.36
CA TYR A 130 -7.45 4.48 -2.62
C TYR A 130 -7.03 5.94 -2.81
N GLY A 131 -6.03 6.14 -3.68
CA GLY A 131 -5.40 7.44 -3.90
C GLY A 131 -4.02 7.49 -3.27
N LEU A 132 -3.08 8.14 -3.95
CA LEU A 132 -1.65 8.01 -3.66
C LEU A 132 -1.29 8.42 -2.22
N GLU A 133 -1.78 9.57 -1.77
CA GLU A 133 -1.48 10.12 -0.44
C GLU A 133 -2.08 9.26 0.70
N GLU A 134 -3.37 8.91 0.61
CA GLU A 134 -4.08 8.09 1.60
C GLU A 134 -3.46 6.69 1.72
N VAL A 135 -3.10 6.09 0.59
CA VAL A 135 -2.43 4.79 0.52
C VAL A 135 -1.03 4.88 1.14
N GLN A 136 -0.22 5.88 0.77
CA GLN A 136 1.13 6.04 1.31
C GLN A 136 1.13 6.26 2.82
N LYS A 137 0.19 7.05 3.33
CA LYS A 137 0.00 7.24 4.77
C LYS A 137 -0.35 5.92 5.47
N SER A 138 -1.30 5.17 4.91
CA SER A 138 -1.69 3.86 5.44
C SER A 138 -0.52 2.88 5.49
N ILE A 139 0.29 2.84 4.42
CA ILE A 139 1.52 2.04 4.34
C ILE A 139 2.51 2.44 5.44
N ALA A 140 2.74 3.74 5.61
CA ALA A 140 3.70 4.26 6.58
C ALA A 140 3.31 3.94 8.03
N GLU A 141 2.03 4.05 8.36
CA GLU A 141 1.50 3.77 9.70
C GLU A 141 1.53 2.28 10.04
N ASN A 142 1.29 1.41 9.05
CA ASN A 142 1.21 -0.05 9.22
C ASN A 142 2.48 -0.79 8.79
N MET A 143 3.60 -0.09 8.66
CA MET A 143 4.84 -0.69 8.20
C MET A 143 5.39 -1.67 9.25
N THR A 144 5.43 -2.95 8.88
CA THR A 144 5.96 -4.05 9.70
C THR A 144 7.36 -4.38 9.21
N LEU A 145 8.29 -3.50 9.56
CA LEU A 145 9.72 -3.66 9.28
C LEU A 145 10.27 -4.79 10.15
N THR A 146 10.24 -6.01 9.62
CA THR A 146 10.77 -7.22 10.26
C THR A 146 12.23 -7.00 10.71
N SER A 147 12.71 -7.82 11.64
CA SER A 147 14.09 -7.74 12.14
C SER A 147 15.14 -7.97 11.03
N ASN A 148 14.76 -8.55 9.89
CA ASN A 148 15.66 -8.84 8.78
C ASN A 148 15.44 -7.92 7.56
N LEU A 149 15.74 -6.64 7.72
CA LEU A 149 15.64 -5.64 6.65
C LEU A 149 16.67 -5.80 5.51
N SER A 150 17.63 -6.71 5.65
CA SER A 150 18.56 -7.07 4.57
C SER A 150 17.90 -7.80 3.39
N SER A 151 16.60 -8.13 3.52
CA SER A 151 15.79 -8.72 2.44
C SER A 151 15.01 -7.67 1.61
N LEU A 152 15.07 -6.39 1.99
CA LEU A 152 14.33 -5.33 1.29
C LEU A 152 14.92 -5.06 -0.09
N THR A 153 14.07 -5.03 -1.11
CA THR A 153 14.46 -4.67 -2.49
C THR A 153 14.67 -3.16 -2.63
N GLY A 154 15.30 -2.74 -3.74
CA GLY A 154 15.42 -1.32 -4.10
C GLY A 154 14.06 -0.62 -4.12
N SER A 155 13.04 -1.24 -4.72
CA SER A 155 11.66 -0.75 -4.72
C SER A 155 11.08 -0.55 -3.31
N CYS A 156 11.38 -1.47 -2.37
CA CYS A 156 10.96 -1.32 -0.98
C CYS A 156 11.59 -0.08 -0.35
N GLY A 157 12.91 0.11 -0.54
CA GLY A 157 13.61 1.28 -0.02
C GLY A 157 13.08 2.59 -0.60
N LEU A 158 12.81 2.63 -1.91
CA LEU A 158 12.19 3.80 -2.55
C LEU A 158 10.78 4.08 -2.02
N LEU A 159 9.96 3.04 -1.77
CA LEU A 159 8.63 3.21 -1.20
C LEU A 159 8.70 3.78 0.23
N ILE A 160 9.68 3.34 1.04
CA ILE A 160 9.92 3.91 2.38
C ILE A 160 10.22 5.41 2.27
N LEU A 161 11.10 5.82 1.35
CA LEU A 161 11.45 7.22 1.15
C LEU A 161 10.25 8.04 0.64
N LYS A 162 9.44 7.49 -0.27
CA LYS A 162 8.17 8.11 -0.70
C LYS A 162 7.21 8.31 0.48
N CYS A 163 7.12 7.35 1.41
CA CYS A 163 6.29 7.47 2.60
C CYS A 163 6.81 8.57 3.55
N ILE A 164 8.13 8.69 3.75
CA ILE A 164 8.73 9.76 4.54
C ILE A 164 8.40 11.12 3.94
N ARG A 165 8.55 11.27 2.62
CA ARG A 165 8.16 12.48 1.89
C ARG A 165 6.69 12.84 2.10
N CYS A 166 5.81 11.85 1.90
CA CYS A 166 4.36 12.02 2.03
C CYS A 166 3.95 12.46 3.44
N LEU A 167 4.59 11.89 4.48
CA LEU A 167 4.30 12.24 5.86
C LEU A 167 4.89 13.58 6.30
N GLY A 168 5.94 14.06 5.62
CA GLY A 168 6.62 15.30 5.98
C GLY A 168 7.02 15.35 7.45
N SER A 169 6.56 16.37 8.19
CA SER A 169 6.82 16.51 9.62
C SER A 169 6.25 15.37 10.48
N GLY A 170 5.26 14.63 9.98
CA GLY A 170 4.70 13.43 10.63
C GLY A 170 5.58 12.18 10.53
N ALA A 171 6.66 12.22 9.74
CA ALA A 171 7.49 11.04 9.47
C ALA A 171 8.35 10.58 10.67
N ALA A 172 8.45 11.35 11.75
CA ALA A 172 9.33 11.08 12.88
C ALA A 172 9.15 9.66 13.45
N GLY A 173 7.91 9.20 13.60
CA GLY A 173 7.61 7.85 14.10
C GLY A 173 8.12 6.74 13.18
N LEU A 174 8.04 6.94 11.85
CA LEU A 174 8.60 6.01 10.86
C LEU A 174 10.13 6.05 10.88
N ILE A 175 10.74 7.24 10.88
CA ILE A 175 12.19 7.44 10.88
C ILE A 175 12.84 6.75 12.08
N ILE A 176 12.27 6.90 13.28
CA ILE A 176 12.78 6.24 14.50
C ILE A 176 12.82 4.71 14.35
N LYS A 177 11.84 4.11 13.67
CA LYS A 177 11.78 2.65 13.46
C LYS A 177 12.86 2.12 12.51
N ILE A 178 13.37 2.94 11.59
CA ILE A 178 14.30 2.52 10.53
C ILE A 178 15.74 3.02 10.70
N LYS A 179 15.95 4.18 11.34
CA LYS A 179 17.24 4.89 11.31
C LYS A 179 18.41 4.10 11.93
N CYS A 180 18.11 3.19 12.86
CA CYS A 180 19.11 2.37 13.56
C CYS A 180 19.19 0.93 13.03
N LYS A 181 18.50 0.59 11.93
CA LYS A 181 18.49 -0.77 11.39
C LYS A 181 19.27 -0.85 10.07
N PRO A 182 19.98 -1.95 9.78
CA PRO A 182 20.71 -2.09 8.53
C PRO A 182 19.76 -2.47 7.38
N TRP A 183 19.44 -1.51 6.53
CA TRP A 183 18.51 -1.71 5.40
C TRP A 183 18.92 -0.97 4.12
N ILE A 184 19.90 -0.07 4.20
CA ILE A 184 20.43 0.62 3.03
C ILE A 184 21.44 -0.29 2.35
N LYS A 185 21.19 -0.67 1.09
CA LYS A 185 22.13 -1.41 0.26
C LYS A 185 23.28 -0.49 -0.14
N THR A 186 24.49 -0.94 0.17
CA THR A 186 25.74 -0.27 -0.19
C THR A 186 26.66 -1.21 -0.94
N THR A 187 27.76 -0.66 -1.43
CA THR A 187 28.91 -1.41 -1.95
C THR A 187 29.47 -2.42 -0.94
N LEU A 188 29.19 -2.26 0.36
CA LEU A 188 29.65 -3.11 1.45
C LEU A 188 28.51 -3.89 2.14
N GLY A 189 27.47 -4.22 1.38
CA GLY A 189 26.29 -4.93 1.88
C GLY A 189 25.26 -3.98 2.50
N PHE A 190 24.38 -4.50 3.34
CA PHE A 190 23.35 -3.70 4.01
C PHE A 190 23.91 -3.01 5.26
N LYS A 191 23.69 -1.71 5.38
CA LYS A 191 24.21 -0.86 6.47
C LYS A 191 23.13 0.03 7.07
N THR A 192 23.37 0.52 8.28
CA THR A 192 22.48 1.49 8.91
C THR A 192 22.60 2.84 8.21
N PRO A 193 21.51 3.61 8.03
CA PRO A 193 21.56 4.92 7.36
C PRO A 193 22.69 5.84 7.84
N SER A 194 22.96 5.92 9.14
CA SER A 194 24.05 6.74 9.71
C SER A 194 25.46 6.34 9.29
N GLU A 195 25.65 5.13 8.79
CA GLU A 195 26.93 4.61 8.31
C GLU A 195 27.10 4.74 6.80
N THR A 196 26.11 5.26 6.08
CA THR A 196 26.13 5.31 4.62
C THR A 196 26.26 6.73 4.09
N VAL A 197 26.72 6.80 2.85
CA VAL A 197 26.87 8.03 2.09
C VAL A 197 26.20 7.91 0.73
N LEU A 198 25.47 8.94 0.32
CA LEU A 198 24.99 9.04 -1.06
C LEU A 198 26.19 9.31 -1.98
N PRO A 199 26.45 8.48 -3.00
CA PRO A 199 27.62 8.61 -3.85
C PRO A 199 27.70 9.98 -4.52
N ASP A 200 28.88 10.60 -4.39
CA ASP A 200 29.27 11.77 -5.15
C ASP A 200 30.43 11.38 -6.09
N PRO A 201 30.32 11.64 -7.40
CA PRO A 201 31.37 11.30 -8.36
C PRO A 201 32.75 11.84 -8.00
N ARG A 202 32.83 12.98 -7.30
CA ARG A 202 34.10 13.59 -6.85
C ARG A 202 34.86 12.71 -5.87
N TRP A 203 34.14 11.89 -5.10
CA TRP A 203 34.70 11.07 -4.01
C TRP A 203 34.66 9.57 -4.30
N GLY A 204 34.11 9.15 -5.45
CA GLY A 204 33.86 7.73 -5.76
C GLY A 204 35.09 6.83 -5.59
N ALA A 205 36.24 7.24 -6.14
CA ALA A 205 37.49 6.48 -6.01
C ALA A 205 37.96 6.36 -4.54
N LEU A 206 37.78 7.41 -3.74
CA LEU A 206 38.13 7.39 -2.32
C LEU A 206 37.19 6.51 -1.51
N PHE A 207 35.88 6.54 -1.79
CA PHE A 207 34.93 5.66 -1.13
C PHE A 207 35.27 4.19 -1.37
N THR A 208 35.67 3.84 -2.60
CA THR A 208 36.14 2.49 -2.93
C THR A 208 37.44 2.14 -2.19
N ALA A 209 38.46 3.00 -2.28
CA ALA A 209 39.77 2.73 -1.67
C ALA A 209 39.69 2.59 -0.15
N LEU A 210 38.85 3.38 0.52
CA LEU A 210 38.71 3.43 1.97
C LEU A 210 37.58 2.55 2.52
N GLN A 211 36.92 1.77 1.64
CA GLN A 211 35.79 0.93 2.02
C GLN A 211 34.73 1.74 2.80
N VAL A 212 34.36 2.91 2.27
CA VAL A 212 33.24 3.71 2.78
C VAL A 212 31.94 3.13 2.22
N PRO A 213 30.90 2.87 3.05
CA PRO A 213 29.64 2.30 2.57
C PRO A 213 28.80 3.28 1.74
N ALA A 214 29.15 3.42 0.46
CA ALA A 214 28.41 4.25 -0.49
C ALA A 214 27.14 3.51 -0.96
N ILE A 215 26.00 4.21 -1.03
CA ILE A 215 24.74 3.64 -1.51
C ILE A 215 24.93 3.05 -2.90
N GLU A 216 24.45 1.83 -3.11
CA GLU A 216 24.55 1.15 -4.39
C GLU A 216 23.46 1.64 -5.35
N GLU A 217 23.76 2.63 -6.20
CA GLU A 217 22.77 3.21 -7.12
C GLU A 217 22.20 2.21 -8.12
N SER A 218 22.97 1.20 -8.55
CA SER A 218 22.45 0.12 -9.40
C SER A 218 21.31 -0.67 -8.75
N TYR A 219 21.26 -0.69 -7.41
CA TYR A 219 20.22 -1.39 -6.66
C TYR A 219 18.89 -0.62 -6.59
N TYR A 220 18.97 0.71 -6.47
CA TYR A 220 17.81 1.59 -6.33
C TYR A 220 17.44 2.29 -7.65
N GLY A 221 18.32 2.28 -8.64
CA GLY A 221 18.26 3.14 -9.81
C GLY A 221 18.56 4.60 -9.49
N ASN A 222 18.60 5.45 -10.53
CA ASN A 222 18.84 6.89 -10.39
C ASN A 222 17.78 7.61 -9.53
N ALA A 223 16.61 6.99 -9.34
CA ALA A 223 15.52 7.52 -8.53
C ALA A 223 15.95 7.85 -7.09
N ILE A 224 16.94 7.14 -6.54
CA ILE A 224 17.44 7.37 -5.18
C ILE A 224 17.98 8.80 -4.98
N ARG A 225 18.54 9.40 -6.04
CA ARG A 225 19.09 10.76 -6.00
C ARG A 225 18.01 11.84 -5.87
N HIS A 226 16.74 11.50 -6.13
CA HIS A 226 15.62 12.41 -5.91
C HIS A 226 15.16 12.45 -4.45
N PHE A 227 15.75 11.66 -3.54
CA PHE A 227 15.34 11.56 -2.14
C PHE A 227 16.39 12.13 -1.15
N THR A 228 17.15 13.14 -1.56
CA THR A 228 18.24 13.70 -0.75
C THR A 228 17.77 14.16 0.64
N ASP A 229 16.63 14.84 0.72
CA ASP A 229 16.10 15.35 1.98
C ASP A 229 15.65 14.21 2.91
N GLU A 230 14.99 13.20 2.36
CA GLU A 230 14.54 12.03 3.11
C GLU A 230 15.72 11.17 3.58
N LEU A 231 16.73 10.99 2.72
CA LEU A 231 17.97 10.31 3.02
C LEU A 231 18.72 11.02 4.17
N ASN A 232 18.84 12.34 4.09
CA ASN A 232 19.42 13.14 5.17
C ASN A 232 18.62 13.00 6.48
N ALA A 233 17.28 13.04 6.40
CA ALA A 233 16.40 12.91 7.56
C ALA A 233 16.53 11.55 8.29
N ILE A 234 16.87 10.48 7.57
CA ILE A 234 17.14 9.17 8.17
C ILE A 234 18.60 8.99 8.62
N GLY A 235 19.48 9.95 8.33
CA GLY A 235 20.88 9.97 8.78
C GLY A 235 21.92 9.60 7.72
N VAL A 236 21.53 9.39 6.47
CA VAL A 236 22.49 9.19 5.37
C VAL A 236 23.28 10.47 5.14
N VAL A 237 24.59 10.34 4.97
CA VAL A 237 25.44 11.46 4.61
C VAL A 237 25.20 11.83 3.14
N VAL A 238 24.70 13.04 2.89
CA VAL A 238 24.40 13.51 1.52
C VAL A 238 25.26 14.71 1.09
N ASP A 239 25.91 15.38 2.04
CA ASP A 239 26.69 16.59 1.79
C ASP A 239 28.21 16.32 1.81
N SER A 240 28.98 17.26 1.24
CA SER A 240 30.43 17.15 1.12
C SER A 240 31.15 17.21 2.47
N THR A 241 30.64 17.97 3.44
CA THR A 241 31.25 18.07 4.76
C THR A 241 31.14 16.74 5.50
N GLY A 242 29.98 16.10 5.49
CA GLY A 242 29.81 14.76 6.03
C GLY A 242 30.68 13.73 5.31
N ALA A 243 30.75 13.78 3.98
CA ALA A 243 31.57 12.86 3.19
C ALA A 243 33.06 12.94 3.55
N THR A 244 33.61 14.15 3.65
CA THR A 244 35.02 14.36 4.05
C THR A 244 35.29 13.88 5.47
N LYS A 245 34.35 14.03 6.40
CA LYS A 245 34.46 13.48 7.77
C LYS A 245 34.52 11.96 7.76
N MET A 246 33.68 11.28 6.96
CA MET A 246 33.71 9.82 6.84
C MET A 246 35.03 9.32 6.24
N ILE A 247 35.54 10.02 5.22
CA ILE A 247 36.85 9.74 4.61
C ILE A 247 37.96 9.92 5.65
N GLY A 248 37.99 11.06 6.35
CA GLY A 248 38.99 11.36 7.37
C GLY A 248 39.01 10.31 8.48
N ALA A 249 37.83 9.91 8.97
CA ALA A 249 37.71 8.87 10.00
C ALA A 249 38.31 7.51 9.58
N ARG A 250 38.30 7.19 8.27
CA ARG A 250 38.91 5.97 7.72
C ARG A 250 40.42 6.09 7.52
N LEU A 251 40.95 7.31 7.40
CA LEU A 251 42.38 7.57 7.20
C LEU A 251 43.19 7.63 8.50
N ILE A 252 42.57 7.99 9.63
CA ILE A 252 43.24 8.11 10.94
C ILE A 252 44.09 6.87 11.32
N PRO A 253 43.61 5.62 11.16
CA PRO A 253 44.41 4.44 11.48
C PRO A 253 45.69 4.31 10.65
N TYR A 254 45.68 4.80 9.40
CA TYR A 254 46.83 4.73 8.50
C TYR A 254 47.88 5.81 8.83
N CYS A 255 47.44 6.97 9.32
CA CYS A 255 48.35 8.04 9.74
C CYS A 255 49.09 7.69 11.05
N LEU A 256 48.47 6.93 11.95
CA LEU A 256 49.10 6.48 13.21
C LEU A 256 50.11 5.33 13.03
N LEU A 257 50.07 4.62 11.90
CA LEU A 257 51.04 3.57 11.55
C LEU A 257 52.30 4.10 10.87
N LEU A 258 52.31 5.39 10.50
CA LEU A 258 53.42 6.05 9.79
C LEU A 258 54.17 7.07 10.67
N ALA A 259 53.83 7.17 11.95
CA ALA A 259 54.49 7.99 12.97
C ALA A 259 55.13 7.09 14.02
#